data_AF-A0A1I7UVC1-F1
#
_entry.id   AF-A0A1I7UVC1-F1
#
_cell.length_a   1.000
_cell.length_b   1.000
_cell.length_c   1.000
_cell.angle_alpha   90.00
_cell.angle_beta   90.00
_cell.angle_gamma   90.00
#
_symmetry.space_group_name_H-M   'P 1'
#
loop_
_entity.id
_entity.type
_entity.pdbx_description
1 polymer ?
#
loop_
_entity_poly.entity_id
_entity_poly.type
_entity_poly.pdbx_seq_one_letter_code
_entity_poly.pdbx_strand_id
1 'polypeptide(L)'
;MARTIFILAFLVTPLISSLLAESLCQEYREVEKKFGCGQDGYPLGYGLPNCLRFTNDSNLRDFSAKGREFFECSVGCLVSTISRISEHATSCQQLREEAVDSHNQCYLRCGFCEVCKTDKVALFKTSGMTLTFERIKQLIAIVRNCGPFRCFL
;
A
#
# COMPACT_ATOMS: atom_id res chain seq x y z
N MET A 1 -6.73 40.69 -5.65
CA MET A 1 -7.37 39.45 -6.15
C MET A 1 -6.41 38.26 -6.29
N ALA A 2 -5.09 38.44 -6.48
CA ALA A 2 -4.15 37.31 -6.56
C ALA A 2 -3.87 36.58 -5.23
N ARG A 3 -3.90 37.28 -4.08
CA ARG A 3 -3.62 36.67 -2.76
C ARG A 3 -4.68 35.67 -2.28
N THR A 4 -5.95 35.89 -2.60
CA THR A 4 -7.06 35.01 -2.19
C THR A 4 -7.08 33.71 -3.00
N ILE A 5 -6.69 33.77 -4.29
CA ILE A 5 -6.58 32.60 -5.18
C ILE A 5 -5.45 31.68 -4.73
N PHE A 6 -4.30 32.24 -4.31
CA PHE A 6 -3.17 31.44 -3.80
C PHE A 6 -3.51 30.72 -2.49
N ILE A 7 -4.21 31.37 -1.54
CA ILE A 7 -4.57 30.74 -0.26
C ILE A 7 -5.59 29.61 -0.45
N LEU A 8 -6.53 29.74 -1.41
CA LEU A 8 -7.45 28.67 -1.77
C LEU A 8 -6.72 27.44 -2.33
N ALA A 9 -5.71 27.61 -3.19
CA ALA A 9 -4.94 26.51 -3.76
C ALA A 9 -4.12 25.72 -2.71
N PHE A 10 -3.61 26.39 -1.67
CA PHE A 10 -2.81 25.77 -0.60
C PHE A 10 -3.63 24.93 0.37
N LEU A 11 -4.92 25.21 0.55
CA LEU A 11 -5.80 24.43 1.45
C LEU A 11 -6.60 23.36 0.71
N VAL A 12 -6.87 23.55 -0.58
CA VAL A 12 -7.67 22.62 -1.40
C VAL A 12 -6.87 21.38 -1.81
N THR A 13 -5.57 21.50 -2.05
CA THR A 13 -4.69 20.39 -2.47
C THR A 13 -4.56 19.24 -1.44
N PRO A 14 -4.30 19.48 -0.13
CA PRO A 14 -4.24 18.40 0.85
C PRO A 14 -5.61 17.77 1.12
N LEU A 15 -6.69 18.55 1.01
CA LEU A 15 -8.06 18.05 1.23
C LEU A 15 -8.52 17.11 0.10
N ILE A 16 -8.15 17.41 -1.16
CA ILE A 16 -8.44 16.52 -2.29
C ILE A 16 -7.65 15.21 -2.18
N SER A 17 -6.38 15.28 -1.77
CA SER A 17 -5.51 14.09 -1.65
C SER A 17 -6.02 13.12 -0.58
N SER A 18 -6.47 13.64 0.57
CA SER A 18 -7.06 12.80 1.62
C SER A 18 -8.41 12.20 1.23
N LEU A 19 -9.24 12.92 0.47
CA LEU A 19 -10.50 12.40 -0.06
C LEU A 19 -10.27 11.29 -1.09
N LEU A 20 -9.29 11.47 -1.99
CA LEU A 20 -8.90 10.46 -2.97
C LEU A 20 -8.33 9.21 -2.27
N ALA A 21 -7.46 9.38 -1.29
CA ALA A 21 -6.91 8.32 -0.46
C ALA A 21 -8.00 7.49 0.24
N GLU A 22 -8.97 8.17 0.86
CA GLU A 22 -10.10 7.50 1.48
C GLU A 22 -10.91 6.73 0.43
N SER A 23 -11.25 7.37 -0.70
CA SER A 23 -12.03 6.74 -1.77
C SER A 23 -11.35 5.49 -2.37
N LEU A 24 -10.01 5.50 -2.49
CA LEU A 24 -9.23 4.36 -2.97
C LEU A 24 -9.30 3.19 -1.97
N CYS A 25 -9.14 3.47 -0.68
CA CYS A 25 -9.13 2.43 0.34
C CYS A 25 -10.53 1.86 0.66
N GLN A 26 -11.62 2.53 0.26
CA GLN A 26 -12.99 2.02 0.40
C GLN A 26 -13.23 0.70 -0.34
N GLU A 27 -12.45 0.39 -1.37
CA GLU A 27 -12.54 -0.89 -2.10
C GLU A 27 -12.44 -2.10 -1.15
N TYR A 28 -11.60 -2.04 -0.12
CA TYR A 28 -11.50 -3.12 0.87
C TYR A 28 -12.82 -3.34 1.64
N ARG A 29 -13.62 -2.29 1.84
CA ARG A 29 -14.95 -2.42 2.45
C ARG A 29 -15.97 -3.01 1.47
N GLU A 30 -15.88 -2.69 0.19
CA GLU A 30 -16.74 -3.30 -0.83
C GLU A 30 -16.45 -4.79 -1.00
N VAL A 31 -15.16 -5.17 -1.03
CA VAL A 31 -14.75 -6.58 -1.02
C VAL A 31 -15.22 -7.28 0.26
N GLU A 32 -15.13 -6.62 1.41
CA GLU A 32 -15.67 -7.18 2.67
C GLU A 32 -17.18 -7.38 2.61
N LYS A 33 -17.95 -6.43 2.08
CA LYS A 33 -19.41 -6.59 1.93
C LYS A 33 -19.77 -7.81 1.09
N LYS A 34 -18.93 -8.15 0.09
CA LYS A 34 -19.12 -9.31 -0.77
C LYS A 34 -18.80 -10.64 -0.08
N PHE A 35 -17.74 -10.70 0.72
CA PHE A 35 -17.23 -11.96 1.27
C PHE A 35 -17.55 -12.19 2.76
N GLY A 36 -17.76 -11.14 3.55
CA GLY A 36 -18.02 -11.21 4.98
C GLY A 36 -16.90 -11.88 5.79
N CYS A 37 -15.63 -11.57 5.49
CA CYS A 37 -14.49 -12.23 6.12
C CYS A 37 -14.24 -11.82 7.58
N GLY A 38 -14.86 -10.73 8.04
CA GLY A 38 -14.78 -10.23 9.42
C GLY A 38 -13.56 -9.36 9.69
N GLN A 39 -13.45 -8.90 10.94
CA GLN A 39 -12.39 -7.96 11.37
C GLN A 39 -10.98 -8.58 11.31
N ASP A 40 -10.87 -9.90 11.48
CA ASP A 40 -9.61 -10.64 11.34
C ASP A 40 -9.35 -11.10 9.88
N GLY A 41 -10.34 -10.89 9.00
CA GLY A 41 -10.26 -11.19 7.58
C GLY A 41 -9.29 -10.28 6.84
N TYR A 42 -8.85 -10.69 5.65
CA TYR A 42 -7.87 -9.92 4.89
C TYR A 42 -8.32 -8.49 4.55
N PRO A 43 -9.56 -8.23 4.07
CA PRO A 43 -9.94 -6.88 3.66
C PRO A 43 -9.90 -5.87 4.82
N LEU A 44 -10.52 -6.19 5.95
CA LEU A 44 -10.59 -5.29 7.11
C LEU A 44 -9.38 -5.38 8.05
N GLY A 45 -8.87 -6.60 8.30
CA GLY A 45 -7.80 -6.84 9.27
C GLY A 45 -6.39 -6.56 8.74
N TYR A 46 -6.20 -6.57 7.41
CA TYR A 46 -4.88 -6.36 6.80
C TYR A 46 -4.88 -5.27 5.73
N GLY A 47 -5.73 -5.39 4.71
CA GLY A 47 -5.74 -4.54 3.53
C GLY A 47 -6.04 -3.07 3.84
N LEU A 48 -7.23 -2.80 4.39
CA LEU A 48 -7.70 -1.45 4.70
C LEU A 48 -6.75 -0.67 5.63
N PRO A 49 -6.29 -1.21 6.78
CA PRO A 49 -5.38 -0.49 7.68
C PRO A 49 -4.04 -0.16 7.03
N ASN A 50 -3.50 -1.05 6.19
CA ASN A 50 -2.26 -0.76 5.46
C ASN A 50 -2.48 0.25 4.34
N CYS A 51 -3.60 0.17 3.61
CA CYS A 51 -3.95 1.16 2.60
C CYS A 51 -3.99 2.57 3.21
N LEU A 52 -4.78 2.77 4.26
CA LEU A 52 -4.90 4.07 4.94
C LEU A 52 -3.55 4.55 5.52
N ARG A 53 -2.72 3.63 6.02
CA ARG A 53 -1.40 3.97 6.53
C ARG A 53 -0.49 4.52 5.42
N PHE A 54 -0.49 3.89 4.25
CA PHE A 54 0.39 4.23 3.13
C PHE A 54 -0.19 5.26 2.16
N THR A 55 -1.43 5.70 2.36
CA THR A 55 -2.01 6.88 1.71
C THR A 55 -2.03 8.12 2.60
N ASN A 56 -1.66 7.99 3.88
CA ASN A 56 -1.58 9.14 4.78
C ASN A 56 -0.27 9.92 4.56
N ASP A 57 -0.40 11.15 4.05
CA ASP A 57 0.71 12.06 3.78
C ASP A 57 1.68 12.21 4.97
N SER A 58 1.17 12.21 6.20
CA SER A 58 2.01 12.37 7.39
C SER A 58 3.00 11.22 7.58
N ASN A 59 2.62 10.00 7.17
CA ASN A 59 3.50 8.82 7.18
C ASN A 59 4.46 8.82 6.00
N LEU A 60 4.12 9.52 4.92
CA LEU A 60 4.92 9.61 3.70
C LEU A 60 5.99 10.72 3.74
N ARG A 61 5.96 11.61 4.74
CA ARG A 61 6.91 12.73 4.88
C ARG A 61 8.37 12.31 4.98
N ASP A 62 8.65 11.19 5.64
CA ASP A 62 10.02 10.68 5.84
C ASP A 62 10.57 9.96 4.59
N PHE A 63 9.74 9.75 3.57
CA PHE A 63 10.14 9.09 2.33
C PHE A 63 10.70 10.09 1.32
N SER A 64 11.66 9.63 0.53
CA SER A 64 12.15 10.30 -0.67
C SER A 64 11.02 10.46 -1.70
N ALA A 65 11.27 11.26 -2.75
CA ALA A 65 10.33 11.36 -3.87
C ALA A 65 10.05 9.98 -4.48
N LYS A 66 11.09 9.15 -4.63
CA LYS A 66 10.98 7.77 -5.12
C LYS A 66 10.15 6.89 -4.19
N GLY A 67 10.35 7.02 -2.88
CA GLY A 67 9.56 6.29 -1.89
C GLY A 67 8.07 6.63 -1.96
N ARG A 68 7.73 7.92 -2.16
CA ARG A 68 6.33 8.34 -2.34
C ARG A 68 5.72 7.82 -3.64
N GLU A 69 6.44 7.91 -4.75
CA GLU A 69 6.03 7.32 -6.04
C GLU A 69 5.76 5.81 -5.92
N PHE A 70 6.61 5.10 -5.17
CA PHE A 70 6.43 3.69 -4.91
C PHE A 70 5.13 3.40 -4.15
N PHE A 71 4.78 4.17 -3.11
CA PHE A 71 3.53 3.94 -2.37
C PHE A 71 2.30 4.32 -3.19
N GLU A 72 2.35 5.42 -3.94
CA GLU A 72 1.27 5.80 -4.84
C GLU A 72 0.98 4.69 -5.86
N CYS A 73 2.02 4.18 -6.52
CA CYS A 73 1.90 3.08 -7.48
C CYS A 73 1.46 1.76 -6.80
N SER A 74 2.09 1.38 -5.69
CA SER A 74 1.90 0.05 -5.09
C SER A 74 0.55 -0.08 -4.40
N VAL A 75 0.08 0.97 -3.73
CA VAL A 75 -1.27 0.98 -3.13
C VAL A 75 -2.33 0.87 -4.22
N GLY A 76 -2.24 1.68 -5.28
CA GLY A 76 -3.18 1.60 -6.41
C GLY A 76 -3.18 0.22 -7.08
N CYS A 77 -1.99 -0.38 -7.26
CA CYS A 77 -1.86 -1.73 -7.79
C CYS A 77 -2.54 -2.78 -6.90
N LEU A 78 -2.33 -2.72 -5.58
CA LEU A 78 -2.90 -3.67 -4.63
C LEU A 78 -4.43 -3.57 -4.55
N VAL A 79 -4.95 -2.34 -4.49
CA VAL A 79 -6.40 -2.07 -4.47
C VAL A 79 -7.07 -2.57 -5.75
N SER A 80 -6.51 -2.26 -6.91
CA SER A 80 -7.02 -2.78 -8.19
C SER A 80 -6.95 -4.31 -8.25
N THR A 81 -5.92 -4.91 -7.65
CA THR A 81 -5.73 -6.36 -7.69
C THR A 81 -6.70 -7.10 -6.78
N ILE A 82 -6.96 -6.63 -5.55
CA ILE A 82 -7.98 -7.25 -4.70
C ILE A 82 -9.37 -7.13 -5.32
N SER A 83 -9.68 -6.00 -5.98
CA SER A 83 -10.94 -5.83 -6.71
C SER A 83 -11.13 -6.93 -7.76
N ARG A 84 -10.11 -7.18 -8.61
CA ARG A 84 -10.12 -8.28 -9.59
C ARG A 84 -10.19 -9.67 -8.95
N ILE A 85 -9.39 -9.93 -7.91
CA ILE A 85 -9.44 -11.21 -7.18
C ILE A 85 -10.85 -11.47 -6.65
N SER A 86 -11.51 -10.43 -6.16
CA SER A 86 -12.86 -10.54 -5.64
C SER A 86 -13.87 -11.05 -6.68
N GLU A 87 -13.62 -10.87 -7.98
CA GLU A 87 -14.51 -11.31 -9.06
C GLU A 87 -14.56 -12.84 -9.20
N HIS A 88 -13.46 -13.55 -8.92
CA HIS A 88 -13.35 -14.99 -9.12
C HIS A 88 -13.04 -15.81 -7.86
N ALA A 89 -12.58 -15.18 -6.78
CA ALA A 89 -12.32 -15.90 -5.53
C ALA A 89 -13.62 -16.47 -4.94
N THR A 90 -13.56 -17.70 -4.43
CA THR A 90 -14.73 -18.40 -3.89
C THR A 90 -14.75 -18.48 -2.36
N SER A 91 -13.70 -18.01 -1.69
CA SER A 91 -13.59 -18.02 -0.23
C SER A 91 -12.68 -16.90 0.29
N CYS A 92 -12.84 -16.55 1.58
CA CYS A 92 -11.95 -15.63 2.27
C CYS A 92 -10.50 -16.11 2.31
N GLN A 93 -10.28 -17.43 2.36
CA GLN A 93 -8.95 -18.02 2.32
C GLN A 93 -8.28 -17.77 0.97
N GLN A 94 -8.96 -18.11 -0.13
CA GLN A 94 -8.45 -17.87 -1.48
C GLN A 94 -8.19 -16.38 -1.73
N LEU A 95 -9.15 -15.53 -1.37
CA LEU A 95 -9.01 -14.07 -1.46
C LEU A 95 -7.75 -13.58 -0.73
N ARG A 96 -7.51 -14.07 0.49
CA ARG A 96 -6.32 -13.73 1.28
C ARG A 96 -5.04 -14.20 0.60
N GLU A 97 -4.97 -15.46 0.18
CA GLU A 97 -3.77 -16.06 -0.40
C GLU A 97 -3.37 -15.33 -1.69
N GLU A 98 -4.31 -15.11 -2.61
CA GLU A 98 -4.06 -14.38 -3.86
C GLU A 98 -3.70 -12.91 -3.61
N ALA A 99 -4.35 -12.25 -2.64
CA ALA A 99 -4.05 -10.86 -2.33
C ALA A 99 -2.66 -10.71 -1.67
N VAL A 100 -2.28 -11.62 -0.78
CA VAL A 100 -0.93 -11.65 -0.19
C VAL A 100 0.14 -11.87 -1.27
N ASP A 101 -0.10 -12.79 -2.21
CA ASP A 101 0.86 -13.11 -3.27
C ASP A 101 1.04 -11.94 -4.26
N SER A 102 -0.03 -11.17 -4.52
CA SER A 102 0.01 -10.00 -5.40
C SER A 102 0.99 -8.89 -4.96
N HIS A 103 1.40 -8.86 -3.69
CA HIS A 103 2.35 -7.86 -3.19
C HIS A 103 3.69 -7.89 -3.90
N ASN A 104 4.21 -9.09 -4.19
CA ASN A 104 5.50 -9.23 -4.86
C ASN A 104 5.47 -8.55 -6.23
N GLN A 105 4.43 -8.83 -7.02
CA GLN A 105 4.27 -8.26 -8.35
C GLN A 105 4.10 -6.74 -8.29
N CYS A 106 3.20 -6.24 -7.44
CA CYS A 106 2.97 -4.81 -7.30
C CYS A 106 4.23 -4.07 -6.83
N TYR A 107 4.97 -4.62 -5.86
CA TYR A 107 6.15 -3.96 -5.32
C TYR A 107 7.30 -3.91 -6.33
N LEU A 108 7.54 -5.00 -7.07
CA LEU A 108 8.56 -5.03 -8.11
C LEU A 108 8.23 -4.07 -9.25
N ARG A 109 6.96 -4.07 -9.72
CA ARG A 109 6.49 -3.15 -10.77
C ARG A 109 6.66 -1.68 -10.38
N CYS A 110 6.46 -1.36 -9.10
CA CYS A 110 6.52 0.00 -8.59
C CYS A 110 7.91 0.43 -8.11
N GLY A 111 8.95 -0.38 -8.36
CA GLY A 111 10.35 0.03 -8.11
C GLY A 111 10.84 -0.19 -6.68
N PHE A 112 10.29 -1.17 -5.95
CA PHE A 112 10.73 -1.48 -4.58
C PHE A 112 12.24 -1.69 -4.45
N CYS A 113 12.90 -2.27 -5.46
CA CYS A 113 14.34 -2.53 -5.40
C CYS A 113 15.20 -1.26 -5.28
N GLU A 114 14.67 -0.11 -5.71
CA GLU A 114 15.34 1.19 -5.56
C GLU A 114 15.00 1.80 -4.19
N VAL A 115 13.71 1.77 -3.82
CA VAL A 115 13.21 2.30 -2.53
C VAL A 115 13.78 1.54 -1.33
N CYS A 116 13.96 0.22 -1.43
CA CYS A 116 14.58 -0.56 -0.38
C CYS A 116 16.04 -0.19 -0.15
N LYS A 117 16.70 0.52 -1.08
CA LYS A 117 18.04 1.06 -0.90
C LYS A 117 18.00 2.43 -0.23
N THR A 118 17.14 3.32 -0.71
CA THR A 118 17.13 4.75 -0.35
C THR A 118 16.31 5.07 0.89
N ASP A 119 15.27 4.28 1.19
CA ASP A 119 14.23 4.62 2.16
C ASP A 119 14.14 3.61 3.32
N LYS A 120 15.21 2.85 3.60
CA LYS A 120 15.25 1.78 4.62
C LYS A 120 14.69 2.22 5.98
N VAL A 121 15.12 3.38 6.46
CA VAL A 121 14.72 3.91 7.78
C VAL A 121 13.24 4.29 7.79
N ALA A 122 12.76 4.94 6.72
CA ALA A 122 11.36 5.31 6.59
C ALA A 122 10.46 4.07 6.47
N LEU A 123 10.86 3.09 5.65
CA LEU A 123 10.21 1.78 5.56
C LEU A 123 10.11 1.11 6.94
N PHE A 124 11.20 1.07 7.70
CA PHE A 124 11.23 0.48 9.03
C PHE A 124 10.30 1.19 10.02
N LYS A 125 10.35 2.52 10.07
CA LYS A 125 9.52 3.34 10.95
C LYS A 125 8.03 3.20 10.64
N THR A 126 7.66 3.30 9.36
CA THR A 126 6.25 3.31 8.94
C THR A 126 5.63 1.92 8.95
N SER A 127 6.38 0.88 8.58
CA SER A 127 5.82 -0.48 8.54
C SER A 127 5.54 -1.08 9.92
N GLY A 128 6.16 -0.55 10.99
CA GLY A 128 6.06 -1.04 12.36
C GLY A 128 6.38 -2.53 12.40
N MET A 129 7.63 -2.91 12.67
CA MET A 129 8.09 -4.31 12.55
C MET A 129 7.38 -5.29 13.50
N THR A 130 6.15 -5.67 13.15
CA THR A 130 5.59 -6.96 13.47
C THR A 130 5.92 -7.87 12.31
N LEU A 131 6.90 -8.75 12.53
CA LEU A 131 7.31 -9.77 11.56
C LEU A 131 6.29 -10.91 11.61
N THR A 132 5.31 -10.87 10.73
CA THR A 132 4.43 -12.01 10.48
C THR A 132 5.05 -12.92 9.42
N PHE A 133 4.68 -14.20 9.42
CA PHE A 133 5.16 -15.16 8.43
C PHE A 133 4.90 -14.68 6.99
N GLU A 134 3.75 -14.06 6.74
CA GLU A 134 3.40 -13.49 5.43
C GLU A 134 4.30 -12.32 5.05
N ARG A 135 4.58 -11.41 5.99
CA ARG A 135 5.53 -10.29 5.75
C ARG A 135 6.94 -10.81 5.49
N ILE A 136 7.38 -11.87 6.20
CA ILE A 136 8.69 -12.51 5.99
C ILE A 136 8.75 -13.16 4.60
N LYS A 137 7.72 -13.89 4.19
CA LYS A 137 7.64 -14.48 2.84
C LYS A 137 7.71 -13.41 1.75
N GLN A 138 6.95 -12.33 1.88
CA GLN A 138 6.97 -11.20 0.96
C GLN A 138 8.37 -10.57 0.90
N LEU A 139 8.97 -10.27 2.05
CA LEU A 139 10.33 -9.74 2.14
C LEU A 139 11.36 -10.65 1.45
N ILE A 140 11.33 -11.96 1.69
CA ILE A 140 12.27 -12.92 1.08
C ILE A 140 12.08 -12.99 -0.43
N ALA A 141 10.83 -13.07 -0.91
CA ALA A 141 10.54 -13.14 -2.34
C ALA A 141 11.02 -11.88 -3.07
N ILE A 142 10.81 -10.70 -2.50
CA ILE A 142 11.23 -9.44 -3.09
C ILE A 142 12.75 -9.28 -3.05
N VAL A 143 13.41 -9.60 -1.93
CA VAL A 143 14.88 -9.54 -1.81
C VAL A 143 15.56 -10.47 -2.82
N ARG A 144 15.03 -11.67 -3.05
CA ARG A 144 15.54 -12.60 -4.08
C ARG A 144 15.44 -12.00 -5.49
N ASN A 145 14.33 -11.33 -5.81
CA ASN A 145 14.13 -10.70 -7.11
C ASN A 145 14.94 -9.41 -7.30
N CYS A 146 15.15 -8.63 -6.24
CA CYS A 146 15.99 -7.44 -6.28
C CYS A 146 17.49 -7.76 -6.25
N GLY A 147 17.86 -8.97 -5.82
CA GLY A 147 19.23 -9.37 -5.53
C GLY A 147 19.63 -9.02 -4.10
N PRO A 148 20.43 -9.87 -3.43
CA PRO A 148 20.76 -9.75 -2.00
C PRO A 148 21.52 -8.46 -1.66
N PHE A 149 22.08 -7.79 -2.65
CA PHE A 149 22.87 -6.58 -2.47
C PHE A 149 22.09 -5.28 -2.72
N ARG A 150 20.98 -5.27 -3.47
CA ARG A 150 20.30 -4.00 -3.79
C ARG A 150 19.59 -3.35 -2.60
N CYS A 151 19.02 -4.16 -1.70
CA CYS A 151 18.38 -3.63 -0.50
C CYS A 151 19.35 -3.45 0.67
N PHE A 152 20.55 -4.06 0.64
CA PHE A 152 21.47 -4.08 1.77
C PHE A 152 22.76 -3.27 1.53
N LEU A 153 23.24 -3.13 0.29
CA LEU A 153 24.40 -2.32 -0.12
C LEU A 153 24.00 -1.02 -0.83
#